data_AF-Q49980-F1
#
_entry.id   AF-Q49980-F1
#
_cell.length_a   1.000
_cell.length_b   1.000
_cell.length_c   1.000
_cell.angle_alpha   90.00
_cell.angle_beta   90.00
_cell.angle_gamma   90.00
#
_symmetry.space_group_name_H-M   'P 1'
#
loop_
_entity.id
_entity.type
_entity.pdbx_description
1 polymer ?
#
loop_
_entity_poly.entity_id
_entity_poly.type
_entity_poly.pdbx_seq_one_letter_code
_entity_poly.pdbx_strand_id
1 'polypeptide(L)'
;MLKIDQPLQIVIDDDIFRAHVGEKFSVALKTPLDAQRAFSVPYTPGVAQVSHAIAANRALAVCYTWVNRFRRKRWKRCNRVRVISDPRRCC
;
A
#
# COMPACT_ATOMS: atom_id res chain seq x y z
N MET A 1 -0.84 25.07 -6.51
CA MET A 1 -0.88 24.80 -7.96
C MET A 1 0.46 24.17 -8.33
N LEU A 2 0.55 22.85 -8.33
CA LEU A 2 1.79 22.13 -8.67
C LEU A 2 1.88 22.04 -10.20
N LYS A 3 2.90 22.67 -10.77
CA LYS A 3 3.21 22.65 -12.21
C LYS A 3 3.62 21.23 -12.61
N ILE A 4 2.84 20.59 -13.47
CA ILE A 4 3.19 19.32 -14.13
C ILE A 4 3.51 19.64 -15.59
N ASP A 5 4.53 20.45 -15.80
CA ASP A 5 5.07 20.77 -17.13
C ASP A 5 6.60 20.75 -17.02
N GLN A 6 7.16 19.64 -16.54
CA GLN A 6 8.60 19.42 -16.68
C GLN A 6 8.85 18.65 -17.98
N PRO A 7 9.76 19.11 -18.85
CA PRO A 7 10.12 18.34 -20.03
C PRO A 7 10.65 16.98 -19.58
N LEU A 8 10.23 15.92 -20.26
CA LEU A 8 10.76 14.58 -20.05
C LEU A 8 12.28 14.64 -20.20
N GLN A 9 13.01 14.67 -19.08
CA GLN A 9 14.46 14.55 -19.12
C GLN A 9 14.78 13.21 -19.79
N ILE A 10 15.65 13.24 -20.79
CA ILE A 10 16.14 12.05 -21.45
C ILE A 10 16.88 11.23 -20.38
N VAL A 11 16.24 10.17 -19.89
CA VAL A 11 16.87 9.21 -18.99
C VAL A 11 17.76 8.33 -19.87
N ILE A 12 19.06 8.34 -19.62
CA ILE A 12 20.04 7.54 -20.35
C ILE A 12 19.86 6.06 -19.94
N ASP A 13 20.03 5.12 -20.88
CA ASP A 13 19.77 3.69 -20.66
C ASP A 13 20.48 3.13 -19.41
N ASP A 14 21.73 3.52 -19.18
CA ASP A 14 22.50 3.08 -18.00
C ASP A 14 21.84 3.48 -16.67
N ASP A 15 21.18 4.64 -16.60
CA ASP A 15 20.45 5.07 -15.40
C ASP A 15 19.19 4.22 -15.19
N ILE A 16 18.52 3.80 -16.26
CA ILE A 16 17.37 2.89 -16.20
C ILE A 16 17.83 1.54 -15.63
N PHE A 17 18.86 0.92 -16.22
CA PHE A 17 19.34 -0.38 -15.78
C PHE A 17 19.90 -0.33 -14.35
N ARG A 18 20.62 0.74 -13.99
CA ARG A 18 21.10 0.93 -12.62
C ARG A 18 19.97 1.07 -11.61
N ALA A 19 18.88 1.77 -11.94
CA ALA A 19 17.68 1.84 -11.09
C ALA A 19 16.92 0.51 -10.98
N HIS A 20 17.23 -0.47 -11.83
CA HIS A 20 16.68 -1.82 -11.78
C HIS A 20 17.56 -2.80 -10.99
N VAL A 21 18.76 -2.39 -10.60
CA VAL A 21 19.63 -3.21 -9.75
C VAL A 21 19.08 -3.20 -8.32
N GLY A 22 18.72 -4.36 -7.81
CA GLY A 22 18.18 -4.53 -6.45
C GLY A 22 16.66 -4.38 -6.37
N GLU A 23 16.17 -4.00 -5.19
CA GLU A 23 14.74 -3.91 -4.91
C GLU A 23 14.16 -2.57 -5.34
N LYS A 24 13.05 -2.59 -6.10
CA LYS A 24 12.34 -1.36 -6.53
C LYS A 24 11.33 -0.84 -5.51
N PHE A 25 10.76 -1.77 -4.73
CA PHE A 25 9.78 -1.47 -3.70
C PHE A 25 10.13 -2.25 -2.44
N SER A 26 10.03 -1.59 -1.29
CA SER A 26 10.18 -2.22 0.01
C SER A 26 8.88 -2.12 0.81
N VAL A 27 8.68 -3.08 1.71
CA VAL A 27 7.61 -3.05 2.72
C VAL A 27 8.28 -3.09 4.08
N ALA A 28 8.08 -2.03 4.87
CA ALA A 28 8.62 -1.94 6.22
C ALA A 28 7.50 -2.07 7.27
N LEU A 29 7.86 -2.60 8.43
CA LEU A 29 7.00 -2.59 9.61
C LEU A 29 6.73 -1.15 10.03
N LYS A 30 5.48 -0.88 10.45
CA LYS A 30 5.10 0.42 11.02
C LYS A 30 5.34 0.51 12.52
N THR A 31 5.52 -0.63 13.16
CA THR A 31 5.73 -0.79 14.61
C THR A 31 6.66 -1.98 14.85
N PRO A 32 7.51 -1.95 15.87
CA PRO A 32 8.36 -3.08 16.23
C PRO A 32 7.55 -4.36 16.49
N LEU A 33 8.12 -5.51 16.14
CA LEU A 33 7.60 -6.85 16.42
C LEU A 33 8.66 -7.67 17.16
N ASP A 34 9.11 -7.15 18.30
CA ASP A 34 10.25 -7.66 19.08
C ASP A 34 9.86 -8.47 20.32
N ALA A 35 8.56 -8.49 20.65
CA ALA A 35 8.03 -9.21 21.80
C ALA A 35 6.78 -10.01 21.45
N GLN A 36 6.49 -11.07 22.21
CA GLN A 36 5.28 -11.89 22.05
C GLN A 36 4.00 -11.04 22.02
N ARG A 37 3.90 -10.05 22.93
CA ARG A 37 2.77 -9.11 22.95
C ARG A 37 2.65 -8.30 21.66
N ALA A 38 3.77 -7.91 21.05
CA ALA A 38 3.80 -7.18 19.79
C ALA A 38 3.31 -8.03 18.61
N PHE A 39 3.40 -9.37 18.68
CA PHE A 39 2.77 -10.27 17.73
C PHE A 39 1.28 -10.50 18.03
N SER A 40 0.91 -10.69 19.30
CA SER A 40 -0.47 -11.01 19.70
C SER A 40 -1.51 -9.93 19.35
N VAL A 41 -1.09 -8.68 19.16
CA VAL A 41 -1.97 -7.56 18.80
C VAL A 41 -2.33 -7.53 17.31
N PRO A 42 -1.36 -7.46 16.36
CA PRO A 42 -1.65 -7.51 14.93
C PRO A 42 -2.00 -8.93 14.43
N TYR A 43 -1.61 -9.98 15.15
CA TYR A 43 -1.91 -11.37 14.83
C TYR A 43 -2.81 -12.01 15.89
N THR A 44 -2.85 -13.34 15.92
CA THR A 44 -3.67 -14.08 16.87
C THR A 44 -3.18 -13.83 18.30
N PRO A 45 -4.07 -13.55 19.28
CA PRO A 45 -5.55 -13.53 19.20
C PRO A 45 -6.17 -12.18 18.78
N GLY A 46 -5.43 -11.07 18.73
CA GLY A 46 -5.97 -9.73 18.44
C GLY A 46 -6.66 -9.60 17.08
N VAL A 47 -6.15 -10.26 16.04
CA VAL A 47 -6.77 -10.26 14.70
C VAL A 47 -8.17 -10.89 14.70
N ALA A 48 -8.45 -11.82 15.60
CA ALA A 48 -9.78 -12.43 15.72
C ALA A 48 -10.82 -11.40 16.19
N GLN A 49 -10.45 -10.50 17.10
CA GLN A 49 -11.34 -9.44 17.58
C GLN A 49 -11.70 -8.47 16.43
N VAL A 50 -10.71 -8.05 15.66
CA VAL A 50 -10.92 -7.18 14.48
C VAL A 50 -11.78 -7.88 13.42
N SER A 51 -11.55 -9.18 13.20
CA SER A 51 -12.31 -9.98 12.25
C SER A 51 -13.79 -10.09 12.66
N HIS A 52 -14.08 -10.36 13.93
CA HIS A 52 -15.45 -10.36 14.45
C HIS A 52 -16.12 -8.99 14.35
N ALA A 53 -15.41 -7.91 14.66
CA ALA A 53 -15.93 -6.55 14.52
C ALA A 53 -16.31 -6.22 13.06
N ILE A 54 -15.49 -6.63 12.09
CA ILE A 54 -15.78 -6.45 10.66
C ILE A 54 -16.94 -7.34 10.20
N ALA A 55 -17.04 -8.57 10.72
CA ALA A 55 -18.15 -9.46 10.43
C ALA A 55 -19.48 -8.86 10.90
N ALA A 56 -19.50 -8.25 12.10
CA ALA A 56 -20.65 -7.54 12.64
C ALA A 56 -20.95 -6.22 11.91
N ASN A 57 -19.91 -5.46 11.54
CA ASN A 57 -20.06 -4.20 10.81
C ASN A 57 -19.03 -4.09 9.68
N ARG A 58 -19.48 -4.37 8.46
CA ARG A 58 -18.65 -4.32 7.24
C ARG A 58 -18.06 -2.95 6.94
N ALA A 59 -18.62 -1.85 7.46
CA ALA A 59 -18.07 -0.51 7.26
C ALA A 59 -16.69 -0.34 7.93
N LEU A 60 -16.43 -1.10 9.00
CA LEU A 60 -15.16 -1.06 9.74
C LEU A 60 -13.96 -1.58 8.95
N ALA A 61 -14.19 -2.35 7.88
CA ALA A 61 -13.13 -2.84 7.00
C ALA A 61 -12.29 -1.69 6.40
N VAL A 62 -12.88 -0.51 6.21
CA VAL A 62 -12.18 0.69 5.69
C VAL A 62 -11.12 1.20 6.67
N CYS A 63 -11.36 1.08 7.98
CA CYS A 63 -10.47 1.58 9.01
C CYS A 63 -9.40 0.55 9.41
N TYR A 64 -9.78 -0.74 9.47
CA TYR A 64 -8.93 -1.78 10.04
C TYR A 64 -8.28 -2.72 9.03
N THR A 65 -8.56 -2.54 7.74
CA THR A 65 -7.92 -3.36 6.69
C THR A 65 -7.41 -2.51 5.53
N TRP A 66 -6.56 -3.13 4.72
CA TRP A 66 -6.06 -2.54 3.47
C TRP A 66 -7.11 -2.54 2.34
N VAL A 67 -8.33 -3.08 2.56
CA VAL A 67 -9.35 -3.39 1.55
C VAL A 67 -10.12 -2.16 1.04
N ASN A 68 -9.91 -0.97 1.63
CA ASN A 68 -10.51 0.29 1.17
C ASN A 68 -10.36 0.54 -0.36
N ARG A 69 -9.38 -0.13 -0.99
CA ARG A 69 -9.01 -0.12 -2.41
C ARG A 69 -10.03 -0.69 -3.41
N PHE A 70 -11.16 -1.28 -2.99
CA PHE A 70 -12.17 -1.82 -3.92
C PHE A 70 -13.49 -1.04 -3.96
N ARG A 71 -13.71 -0.08 -3.05
CA ARG A 71 -14.98 0.65 -2.96
C ARG A 71 -14.83 2.07 -3.52
N ARG A 72 -15.72 2.43 -4.46
CA ARG A 72 -15.66 3.64 -5.31
C ARG A 72 -15.86 5.00 -4.59
N LYS A 73 -15.86 5.10 -3.25
CA LYS A 73 -16.25 6.34 -2.56
C LYS A 73 -15.21 6.87 -1.57
N ARG A 74 -14.41 7.82 -2.10
CA ARG A 74 -13.88 9.07 -1.50
C ARG A 74 -13.72 9.10 0.03
N TRP A 75 -12.50 8.98 0.56
CA TRP A 75 -12.08 9.63 1.85
C TRP A 75 -10.55 9.80 1.93
N LYS A 76 -10.11 10.85 2.66
CA LYS A 76 -8.81 11.54 2.55
C LYS A 76 -7.70 11.16 3.57
N ARG A 77 -7.76 10.03 4.27
CA ARG A 77 -6.80 9.71 5.36
C ARG A 77 -5.81 8.55 5.11
N CYS A 78 -5.72 8.00 3.88
CA CYS A 78 -4.85 6.85 3.62
C CYS A 78 -3.81 7.15 2.53
N ASN A 79 -2.54 7.18 2.90
CA ASN A 79 -1.40 7.55 2.04
C ASN A 79 -0.93 6.41 1.10
N ARG A 80 -1.81 5.76 0.34
CA ARG A 80 -1.43 4.61 -0.52
C ARG A 80 -2.19 4.56 -1.87
N VAL A 81 -1.45 4.29 -2.95
CA VAL A 81 -1.92 4.25 -4.35
C VAL A 81 -1.80 2.84 -4.95
N ARG A 82 -2.66 2.49 -5.92
CA ARG A 82 -2.59 1.26 -6.74
C ARG A 82 -2.01 1.61 -8.11
N VAL A 83 -0.93 0.95 -8.51
CA VAL A 83 -0.51 0.92 -9.93
C VAL A 83 -1.09 -0.34 -10.56
N ILE A 84 -1.90 -0.19 -11.62
CA ILE A 84 -2.33 -1.27 -12.50
C ILE A 84 -1.86 -0.89 -13.90
N SER A 85 -1.12 -1.78 -14.56
CA SER A 85 -0.77 -1.67 -15.97
C SER A 85 -1.34 -2.86 -16.72
N ASP A 86 -1.95 -2.62 -17.89
CA ASP A 86 -2.25 -3.70 -18.84
C ASP A 86 -1.03 -3.86 -19.76
N PRO A 87 -0.29 -4.98 -19.69
CA PRO A 87 0.90 -5.17 -20.52
C PRO A 87 0.59 -5.19 -22.02
N ARG A 88 -0.68 -5.40 -22.41
CA ARG A 88 -1.13 -5.34 -23.81
C ARG A 88 -1.32 -3.90 -24.32
N ARG A 89 -1.18 -2.89 -23.46
CA ARG A 89 -1.30 -1.46 -23.78
C ARG A 89 0.02 -0.69 -23.62
N CYS A 90 1.11 -1.39 -23.39
CA CYS A 90 2.44 -0.80 -23.40
C CYS A 90 2.96 -0.86 -24.85
N CYS A 91 2.75 0.22 -25.60
CA CYS A 91 3.49 0.48 -26.84
C CYS A 91 4.86 1.06 -26.51
#